data_AF-A0A512A943-F1
#
_entry.id   AF-A0A512A943-F1
#
_cell.length_a   1.000
_cell.length_b   1.000
_cell.length_c   1.000
_cell.angle_alpha   90.00
_cell.angle_beta   90.00
_cell.angle_gamma   90.00
#
_symmetry.space_group_name_H-M   'P 1'
#
loop_
_entity.id
_entity.type
_entity.pdbx_description
1 polymer ?
#
loop_
_entity_poly.entity_id
_entity_poly.type
_entity_poly.pdbx_seq_one_letter_code
_entity_poly.pdbx_strand_id
1 'polypeptide(L)'
;MLENKKHQLIVNGEVIKSFTFEIRNIIELGDGCIVLLEIPFDNEIEKNNILRVDASGNVVWKIDNSGYSNNIYPFEQMTLRDGWLYATDFYGRRLKVDIKTGKIVDLTLSK
;
A
#
# COMPACT_ATOMS: atom_id res chain seq x y z
N MET A 1 -3.21 -4.48 19.60
CA MET A 1 -2.33 -3.35 19.21
C MET A 1 -1.56 -3.78 17.98
N LEU A 2 -1.63 -2.99 16.90
CA LEU A 2 -0.86 -3.22 15.68
C LEU A 2 0.46 -2.45 15.78
N GLU A 3 1.55 -3.11 15.47
CA GLU A 3 2.89 -2.54 15.44
C GLU A 3 3.61 -2.99 14.17
N ASN A 4 4.67 -2.28 13.81
CA ASN A 4 5.60 -2.74 12.79
C ASN A 4 7.05 -2.59 13.22
N LYS A 5 7.88 -3.51 12.75
CA LYS A 5 9.32 -3.46 12.94
C LYS A 5 10.01 -3.76 11.62
N LYS A 6 10.44 -2.71 10.92
CA LYS A 6 11.03 -2.79 9.58
C LYS A 6 10.15 -3.59 8.62
N HIS A 7 10.49 -4.85 8.41
CA HIS A 7 9.84 -5.80 7.49
C HIS A 7 8.66 -6.57 8.09
N GLN A 8 8.38 -6.40 9.38
CA GLN A 8 7.44 -7.25 10.11
C GLN A 8 6.20 -6.48 10.55
N LEU A 9 5.04 -7.09 10.34
CA LEU A 9 3.76 -6.68 10.91
C LEU A 9 3.49 -7.52 12.16
N ILE A 10 3.22 -6.85 13.27
CA ILE A 10 3.10 -7.45 14.59
C ILE A 10 1.72 -7.11 15.17
N VAL A 11 0.98 -8.11 15.62
CA VAL A 11 -0.31 -7.95 16.30
C VAL A 11 -0.20 -8.59 17.67
N ASN A 12 -0.43 -7.80 18.72
CA ASN A 12 -0.38 -8.28 20.12
C ASN A 12 0.93 -9.00 20.47
N GLY A 13 2.06 -8.54 19.89
CA GLY A 13 3.39 -9.10 20.12
C GLY A 13 3.78 -10.26 19.21
N GLU A 14 2.86 -10.78 18.39
CA GLU A 14 3.14 -11.86 17.45
C GLU A 14 3.36 -11.34 16.02
N VAL A 15 4.39 -11.86 15.34
CA VAL A 15 4.64 -11.55 13.93
C VAL A 15 3.61 -12.29 13.07
N ILE A 16 2.66 -11.54 12.49
CA ILE A 16 1.63 -12.10 11.61
C ILE A 16 2.05 -12.10 10.12
N LYS A 17 2.98 -11.22 9.73
CA LYS A 17 3.47 -11.13 8.35
C LYS A 17 4.89 -10.58 8.31
N SER A 18 5.71 -11.18 7.45
CA SER A 18 7.02 -10.64 7.05
C SER A 18 7.00 -10.27 5.57
N PHE A 19 7.60 -9.14 5.22
CA PHE A 19 7.73 -8.63 3.85
C PHE A 19 9.19 -8.61 3.42
N THR A 20 9.43 -8.67 2.11
CA THR A 20 10.78 -8.52 1.54
C THR A 20 11.32 -7.10 1.73
N PHE A 21 10.45 -6.09 1.59
CA PHE A 21 10.79 -4.68 1.71
C PHE A 21 10.36 -4.11 3.06
N GLU A 22 10.98 -3.00 3.49
CA GLU A 22 10.60 -2.35 4.74
C GLU A 22 9.19 -1.76 4.62
N ILE A 23 8.47 -1.75 5.74
CA ILE A 23 7.16 -1.11 5.85
C ILE A 23 7.36 0.38 6.02
N ARG A 24 6.92 1.14 5.02
CA ARG A 24 6.98 2.60 5.01
C ARG A 24 5.86 3.24 5.81
N ASN A 25 4.64 2.71 5.68
CA ASN A 25 3.45 3.27 6.31
C ASN A 25 2.39 2.18 6.50
N ILE A 26 1.53 2.36 7.50
CA ILE A 26 0.40 1.51 7.81
C ILE A 26 -0.84 2.37 8.09
N ILE A 27 -1.97 1.95 7.52
CA ILE A 27 -3.30 2.46 7.89
C ILE A 27 -4.07 1.32 8.56
N GLU A 28 -4.40 1.49 9.84
CA GLU A 28 -5.22 0.54 10.60
C GLU A 28 -6.68 0.56 10.13
N LEU A 29 -7.29 -0.63 10.08
CA LEU A 29 -8.69 -0.87 9.78
C LEU A 29 -9.27 -1.81 10.85
N GLY A 30 -10.59 -1.83 11.00
CA GLY A 30 -11.23 -2.69 12.01
C GLY A 30 -10.93 -4.19 11.86
N ASP A 31 -10.67 -4.65 10.63
CA ASP A 31 -10.44 -6.04 10.26
C ASP A 31 -9.03 -6.30 9.68
N GLY A 32 -8.05 -5.44 10.01
CA GLY A 32 -6.64 -5.59 9.61
C GLY A 32 -6.00 -4.25 9.27
N CYS A 33 -5.18 -4.18 8.24
CA CYS A 33 -4.56 -2.93 7.82
C CYS A 33 -4.30 -2.85 6.31
N ILE A 34 -3.93 -1.64 5.88
CA ILE A 34 -3.27 -1.39 4.58
C ILE A 34 -1.80 -1.10 4.87
N VAL A 35 -0.93 -1.74 4.11
CA VAL A 35 0.53 -1.62 4.24
C VAL A 35 1.08 -0.97 2.97
N LEU A 36 1.95 0.01 3.14
CA LEU A 36 2.80 0.57 2.10
C LEU A 36 4.23 0.08 2.30
N LEU A 37 4.79 -0.56 1.28
CA LEU A 37 6.18 -1.03 1.28
C LEU A 37 7.11 -0.03 0.60
N GLU A 38 8.32 0.08 1.13
CA GLU A 38 9.42 0.85 0.55
C GLU A 38 10.13 0.04 -0.55
N ILE A 39 9.49 -0.05 -1.73
CA ILE A 39 10.08 -0.69 -2.91
C ILE A 39 10.97 0.34 -3.62
N PRO A 40 12.24 -0.01 -3.96
CA PRO A 40 13.13 0.90 -4.67
C PRO A 40 12.65 1.20 -6.09
N PHE A 41 13.20 2.22 -6.73
CA PHE A 41 12.79 2.67 -8.07
C PHE A 41 13.27 1.77 -9.24
N ASP A 42 14.01 0.69 -8.97
CA ASP A 42 14.66 -0.19 -9.97
C ASP A 42 13.70 -0.81 -11.01
N ASN A 43 14.00 -0.70 -12.31
CA ASN A 43 13.11 -1.17 -13.38
C ASN A 43 12.80 -2.67 -13.36
N GLU A 44 13.61 -3.52 -12.72
CA GLU A 44 13.40 -4.98 -12.72
C GLU A 44 12.45 -5.48 -11.61
N ILE A 45 12.05 -4.61 -10.68
CA ILE A 45 11.28 -4.99 -9.51
C ILE A 45 9.81 -4.59 -9.68
N GLU A 46 8.89 -5.52 -9.35
CA GLU A 46 7.46 -5.24 -9.30
C GLU A 46 7.16 -4.04 -8.39
N LYS A 47 6.37 -3.08 -8.90
CA LYS A 47 6.10 -1.80 -8.23
C LYS A 47 4.82 -1.76 -7.42
N ASN A 48 4.08 -2.87 -7.35
CA ASN A 48 2.85 -3.00 -6.60
C ASN A 48 3.15 -3.05 -5.09
N ASN A 49 3.25 -1.89 -4.45
CA ASN A 49 3.76 -1.75 -3.09
C ASN A 49 2.71 -1.42 -2.02
N ILE A 50 1.41 -1.43 -2.38
CA ILE A 50 0.31 -1.29 -1.42
C ILE A 50 -0.43 -2.61 -1.30
N LEU A 51 -0.63 -3.07 -0.07
CA LEU A 51 -1.29 -4.35 0.24
C LEU A 51 -2.37 -4.17 1.30
N ARG A 52 -3.50 -4.88 1.17
CA ARG A 52 -4.45 -5.10 2.26
C ARG A 52 -4.11 -6.41 2.95
N VAL A 53 -3.92 -6.35 4.26
CA VAL A 53 -3.54 -7.49 5.10
C VAL A 53 -4.58 -7.71 6.20
N ASP A 54 -5.26 -8.85 6.20
CA ASP A 54 -6.26 -9.16 7.23
C ASP A 54 -5.64 -9.36 8.62
N ALA A 55 -6.48 -9.49 9.64
CA ALA A 55 -6.03 -9.67 11.03
C ALA A 55 -5.19 -10.95 11.26
N SER A 56 -5.23 -11.92 10.33
CA SER A 56 -4.44 -13.15 10.37
C SER A 56 -3.13 -13.05 9.58
N GLY A 57 -2.83 -11.89 8.97
CA GLY A 57 -1.62 -11.69 8.18
C GLY A 57 -1.75 -12.14 6.71
N ASN A 58 -2.95 -12.51 6.25
CA ASN A 58 -3.16 -12.87 4.86
C ASN A 58 -3.25 -11.62 3.99
N VAL A 59 -2.64 -11.67 2.81
CA VAL A 59 -2.79 -10.61 1.81
C VAL A 59 -4.13 -10.82 1.11
N VAL A 60 -5.07 -9.90 1.35
CA VAL A 60 -6.42 -9.91 0.75
C VAL A 60 -6.35 -9.43 -0.69
N TRP A 61 -5.66 -8.32 -0.91
CA TRP A 61 -5.37 -7.79 -2.23
C TRP A 61 -4.05 -7.03 -2.21
N LYS A 62 -3.46 -6.92 -3.41
CA LYS A 62 -2.31 -6.07 -3.69
C LYS A 62 -2.75 -5.10 -4.79
N ILE A 63 -2.34 -3.83 -4.69
CA ILE A 63 -2.67 -2.84 -5.71
C ILE A 63 -2.18 -3.33 -7.07
N ASP A 64 -2.97 -3.06 -8.11
CA ASP A 64 -2.52 -3.14 -9.49
C ASP A 64 -2.23 -1.73 -9.96
N ASN A 65 -0.95 -1.41 -10.09
CA ASN A 65 -0.47 -0.11 -10.50
C ASN A 65 -0.20 -0.04 -12.02
N SER A 66 -0.67 -1.03 -12.79
CA SER A 66 -0.66 -0.96 -14.25
C SER A 66 -1.77 -0.03 -14.77
N GLY A 67 -1.55 0.56 -15.94
CA GLY A 67 -2.60 1.23 -16.71
C GLY A 67 -2.93 2.68 -16.35
N TYR A 68 -2.49 3.22 -15.21
CA TYR A 68 -2.70 4.65 -14.89
C TYR A 68 -1.63 5.58 -15.49
N SER A 69 -0.53 5.01 -16.00
CA SER A 69 0.65 5.73 -16.45
C SER A 69 1.50 4.86 -17.38
N ASN A 70 2.20 5.47 -18.35
CA ASN A 70 3.16 4.77 -19.22
C ASN A 70 4.37 4.23 -18.44
N ASN A 71 4.74 4.88 -17.33
CA ASN A 71 5.80 4.44 -16.44
C ASN A 71 5.22 3.99 -15.10
N ILE A 72 5.59 2.80 -14.67
CA ILE A 72 5.08 2.24 -13.41
C ILE A 72 6.04 2.63 -12.29
N TYR A 73 5.50 3.25 -11.23
CA TYR A 73 6.28 3.66 -10.06
C TYR A 73 5.67 3.12 -8.77
N PRO A 74 6.50 2.86 -7.75
CA PRO A 74 6.00 2.57 -6.42
C PRO A 74 5.32 3.83 -5.85
N PHE A 75 4.35 3.62 -4.98
CA PHE A 75 3.72 4.70 -4.22
C PHE A 75 4.64 5.13 -3.07
N GLU A 76 4.69 6.42 -2.80
CA GLU A 76 5.53 7.00 -1.75
C GLU A 76 4.72 7.42 -0.52
N GLN A 77 3.43 7.67 -0.71
CA GLN A 77 2.51 8.10 0.34
C GLN A 77 1.14 7.46 0.17
N MET A 78 0.43 7.29 1.30
CA MET A 78 -0.97 6.92 1.31
C MET A 78 -1.73 7.58 2.47
N THR A 79 -3.01 7.86 2.26
CA THR A 79 -3.92 8.37 3.30
C THR A 79 -5.33 7.83 3.09
N LEU A 80 -6.08 7.65 4.16
CA LEU A 80 -7.48 7.23 4.12
C LEU A 80 -8.37 8.45 4.37
N ARG A 81 -9.30 8.69 3.44
CA ARG A 81 -10.25 9.80 3.56
C ARG A 81 -11.58 9.44 2.91
N ASP A 82 -12.68 9.71 3.61
CA ASP A 82 -14.04 9.55 3.09
C ASP A 82 -14.32 8.13 2.52
N GLY A 83 -13.72 7.10 3.14
CA GLY A 83 -13.85 5.70 2.72
C GLY A 83 -12.97 5.28 1.53
N TRP A 84 -12.09 6.18 1.05
CA TRP A 84 -11.19 5.96 -0.08
C TRP A 84 -9.74 6.01 0.35
N LEU A 85 -8.93 5.13 -0.25
CA LEU A 85 -7.49 5.22 -0.14
C LEU A 85 -6.98 6.18 -1.21
N TYR A 86 -6.21 7.18 -0.81
CA TYR A 86 -5.49 8.06 -1.71
C TYR A 86 -4.02 7.73 -1.65
N ALA A 87 -3.43 7.34 -2.78
CA ALA A 87 -2.02 7.01 -2.90
C ALA A 87 -1.32 8.04 -3.79
N THR A 88 -0.08 8.39 -3.46
CA THR A 88 0.73 9.32 -4.24
C THR A 88 2.01 8.63 -4.67
N ASP A 89 2.36 8.69 -5.95
CA ASP A 89 3.63 8.17 -6.45
C ASP A 89 4.76 9.19 -6.39
N PHE A 90 5.96 8.78 -6.82
CA PHE A 90 7.17 9.60 -6.83
C PHE A 90 7.03 10.93 -7.60
N TYR A 91 6.19 10.99 -8.63
CA TYR A 91 5.95 12.19 -9.42
C TYR A 91 4.82 13.07 -8.87
N GLY A 92 4.32 12.76 -7.66
CA GLY A 92 3.24 13.52 -7.03
C GLY A 92 1.86 13.23 -7.61
N ARG A 93 1.72 12.23 -8.48
CA ARG A 93 0.42 11.87 -9.06
C ARG A 93 -0.42 11.22 -7.98
N ARG A 94 -1.65 11.70 -7.79
CA ARG A 94 -2.55 11.22 -6.75
C ARG A 94 -3.60 10.32 -7.35
N LEU A 95 -3.71 9.11 -6.81
CA LEU A 95 -4.63 8.09 -7.27
C LEU A 95 -5.65 7.81 -6.17
N LYS A 96 -6.90 7.67 -6.58
CA LYS A 96 -7.99 7.22 -5.73
C LYS A 96 -8.16 5.71 -5.92
N VAL A 97 -8.13 4.98 -4.82
CA VAL A 97 -8.13 3.51 -4.80
C VAL A 97 -9.31 3.02 -3.97
N ASP A 98 -10.06 2.07 -4.54
CA ASP A 98 -11.11 1.34 -3.84
C ASP A 98 -10.47 0.43 -2.79
N ILE A 99 -10.78 0.67 -1.51
CA ILE A 99 -10.19 -0.05 -0.38
C ILE A 99 -10.61 -1.53 -0.30
N LYS A 100 -11.74 -1.91 -0.89
CA LYS A 100 -12.24 -3.29 -0.84
C LYS A 100 -11.54 -4.16 -1.88
N THR A 101 -11.14 -3.56 -3.00
CA THR A 101 -10.64 -4.31 -4.16
C THR A 101 -9.20 -4.00 -4.53
N GLY A 102 -8.63 -2.90 -4.03
CA GLY A 102 -7.30 -2.42 -4.43
C GLY A 102 -7.25 -1.79 -5.82
N LYS A 103 -8.41 -1.59 -6.48
CA LYS A 103 -8.47 -1.03 -7.84
C LYS A 103 -8.34 0.48 -7.82
N ILE A 104 -7.52 1.02 -8.72
CA ILE A 104 -7.47 2.46 -9.01
C ILE A 104 -8.76 2.83 -9.75
N VAL A 105 -9.49 3.81 -9.24
CA VAL A 105 -10.78 4.28 -9.79
C VAL A 105 -10.73 5.69 -10.35
N ASP A 106 -9.73 6.49 -9.95
CA ASP A 106 -9.56 7.86 -10.43
C ASP A 106 -8.09 8.31 -10.33
N LEU A 107 -7.68 9.22 -11.20
CA LEU A 107 -6.35 9.83 -11.25
C LEU A 107 -6.50 11.35 -11.23
N THR A 108 -5.97 11.98 -10.19
CA THR A 108 -5.83 13.45 -10.12
C THR A 108 -4.36 13.83 -10.27
N LEU A 109 -4.06 14.60 -11.31
CA LEU A 109 -2.76 15.24 -11.46
C LEU A 109 -2.76 16.52 -10.62
N SER A 110 -1.84 16.64 -9.67
CA SER A 110 -1.58 17.94 -9.04
C SER A 110 -0.97 18.87 -10.08
N LYS A 111 -1.66 19.98 -10.37
CA LYS A 111 -1.10 21.11 -11.13
C LYS A 111 -0.07 21.87 -10.32
#